data_AF-D7DTD6-F1
#
_entry.id   AF-D7DTD6-F1
#
_cell.length_a   1.000
_cell.length_b   1.000
_cell.length_c   1.000
_cell.angle_alpha   90.00
_cell.angle_beta   90.00
_cell.angle_gamma   90.00
#
_symmetry.space_group_name_H-M   'P 1'
#
loop_
_entity.id
_entity.type
_entity.pdbx_description
1 polymer ?
#
loop_
_entity_poly.entity_id
_entity_poly.type
_entity_poly.pdbx_seq_one_letter_code
_entity_poly.pdbx_strand_id
1 'polypeptide(L)'
;MAQNDNYIYSTEVGGVGGTPFTFMQESGTITSIKFNWSDQYKLLHHIEVKFINNANIYATGDPKGNHEVILEIDDDETIIGSVIGYKKGNDGRCTGVKLTTSKGKSIMAGYFEESLITTYTGKLAGIKGGAGSDIDRLGLIFLKK
;
A
#
# COMPACT_ATOMS: atom_id res chain seq x y z
N MET A 1 -21.67 -3.86 -5.01
CA MET A 1 -21.34 -2.82 -4.01
C MET A 1 -21.20 -1.51 -4.77
N ALA A 2 -22.03 -0.50 -4.44
CA ALA A 2 -21.94 0.80 -5.11
C ALA A 2 -20.57 1.41 -4.82
N GLN A 3 -19.87 1.86 -5.86
CA GLN A 3 -18.62 2.59 -5.72
C GLN A 3 -18.94 3.91 -5.04
N ASN A 4 -18.37 4.15 -3.86
CA ASN A 4 -18.60 5.40 -3.14
C ASN A 4 -17.87 6.53 -3.91
N ASP A 5 -18.62 7.49 -4.43
CA ASP A 5 -18.13 8.53 -5.34
C ASP A 5 -17.06 9.44 -4.72
N ASN A 6 -16.78 9.33 -3.42
CA ASN A 6 -15.79 10.14 -2.72
C ASN A 6 -14.35 9.59 -2.77
N TYR A 7 -14.10 8.43 -3.40
CA TYR A 7 -12.77 7.83 -3.44
C TYR A 7 -12.20 7.67 -4.86
N ILE A 8 -10.88 7.77 -4.96
CA ILE A 8 -10.10 7.43 -6.15
C ILE A 8 -9.32 6.15 -5.86
N TYR A 9 -9.53 5.14 -6.69
CA TYR A 9 -8.85 3.86 -6.58
C TYR A 9 -7.75 3.80 -7.63
N SER A 10 -6.50 3.68 -7.18
CA SER A 10 -5.43 3.32 -8.11
C SER A 10 -5.57 1.87 -8.55
N THR A 11 -4.98 1.57 -9.72
CA THR A 11 -4.90 0.21 -10.25
C THR A 11 -4.13 -0.69 -9.29
N GLU A 12 -4.65 -1.90 -9.05
CA GLU A 12 -3.88 -2.95 -8.38
C GLU A 12 -2.85 -3.51 -9.34
N VAL A 13 -1.58 -3.57 -8.92
CA VAL A 13 -0.50 -4.20 -9.70
C VAL A 13 0.17 -5.31 -8.93
N GLY A 14 0.58 -6.36 -9.65
CA GLY A 14 1.10 -7.60 -9.09
C GLY A 14 0.48 -8.83 -9.73
N GLY A 15 0.46 -9.95 -9.00
CA GLY A 15 -0.15 -11.20 -9.42
C GLY A 15 -1.64 -11.33 -9.09
N VAL A 16 -2.27 -12.34 -9.70
CA VAL A 16 -3.69 -12.67 -9.51
C VAL A 16 -3.96 -13.53 -8.26
N GLY A 17 -2.91 -13.95 -7.55
CA GLY A 17 -2.99 -14.80 -6.36
C GLY A 17 -3.50 -14.08 -5.10
N GLY A 18 -3.47 -14.80 -3.99
CA GLY A 18 -3.81 -14.26 -2.68
C GLY A 18 -5.31 -14.04 -2.45
N THR A 19 -5.69 -14.01 -1.18
CA THR A 19 -7.04 -13.64 -0.76
C THR A 19 -7.22 -12.14 -0.95
N PRO A 20 -8.29 -11.68 -1.64
CA PRO A 20 -8.56 -10.26 -1.79
C PRO A 20 -8.72 -9.57 -0.43
N PHE A 21 -8.13 -8.39 -0.28
CA PHE A 21 -8.29 -7.54 0.91
C PHE A 21 -8.62 -6.10 0.51
N THR A 22 -9.26 -5.38 1.42
CA THR A 22 -9.43 -3.93 1.36
C THR A 22 -9.43 -3.39 2.78
N PHE A 23 -8.45 -2.54 3.08
CA PHE A 23 -8.40 -1.78 4.31
C PHE A 23 -8.79 -0.35 3.99
N MET A 24 -10.01 0.01 4.37
CA MET A 24 -10.58 1.34 4.17
C MET A 24 -11.61 1.54 5.28
N GLN A 25 -11.72 2.76 5.79
CA GLN A 25 -12.78 3.14 6.73
C GLN A 25 -13.60 4.28 6.14
N GLU A 26 -14.89 4.29 6.47
CA GLU A 26 -15.76 5.38 6.07
C GLU A 26 -15.25 6.70 6.66
N SER A 27 -14.81 7.62 5.78
CA SER A 27 -14.21 8.90 6.16
C SER A 27 -12.89 8.82 6.95
N GLY A 28 -12.29 7.62 7.04
CA GLY A 28 -11.01 7.43 7.73
C GLY A 28 -9.83 7.61 6.79
N THR A 29 -8.77 8.27 7.28
CA THR A 29 -7.47 8.37 6.59
C THR A 29 -6.42 7.58 7.33
N ILE A 30 -5.47 7.01 6.59
CA ILE A 30 -4.33 6.30 7.14
C ILE A 30 -3.39 7.32 7.80
N THR A 31 -3.05 7.07 9.06
CA THR A 31 -2.05 7.86 9.83
C THR A 31 -0.71 7.15 9.90
N SER A 32 -0.69 5.82 9.76
CA SER A 32 0.55 5.04 9.74
C SER A 32 0.42 3.88 8.78
N ILE A 33 1.43 3.69 7.94
CA ILE A 33 1.56 2.50 7.10
C ILE A 33 2.95 1.90 7.26
N LYS A 34 2.98 0.61 7.63
CA LYS A 34 4.20 -0.19 7.78
C LYS A 34 4.30 -1.17 6.63
N PHE A 35 5.51 -1.31 6.09
CA PHE A 35 5.86 -2.29 5.08
C PHE A 35 6.98 -3.17 5.59
N ASN A 36 6.91 -4.47 5.29
CA ASN A 36 7.97 -5.44 5.59
C ASN A 36 8.29 -6.27 4.33
N TRP A 37 9.58 -6.47 4.06
CA TRP A 37 10.07 -7.13 2.84
C TRP A 37 11.35 -7.93 3.10
N SER A 38 11.74 -8.77 2.13
CA SER A 38 12.96 -9.57 2.21
C SER A 38 13.88 -9.37 1.01
N ASP A 39 15.19 -9.37 1.27
CA ASP A 39 16.21 -9.39 0.20
C ASP A 39 16.34 -10.76 -0.47
N GLN A 40 16.09 -11.83 0.28
CA GLN A 40 16.21 -13.21 -0.22
C GLN A 40 15.21 -13.46 -1.35
N TYR A 41 13.97 -13.03 -1.14
CA TYR A 41 12.87 -13.25 -2.09
C TYR A 41 12.62 -12.03 -2.98
N LYS A 42 13.11 -10.86 -2.59
CA LYS A 42 12.84 -9.56 -3.23
C LYS A 42 11.34 -9.23 -3.33
N LEU A 43 10.57 -9.65 -2.32
CA LEU A 43 9.12 -9.49 -2.27
C LEU A 43 8.70 -8.63 -1.09
N LEU A 44 7.58 -7.93 -1.26
CA LEU A 44 6.85 -7.34 -0.15
C LEU A 44 6.05 -8.45 0.54
N HIS A 45 6.28 -8.64 1.84
CA HIS A 45 5.70 -9.76 2.58
C HIS A 45 4.47 -9.35 3.39
N HIS A 46 4.49 -8.14 3.96
CA HIS A 46 3.49 -7.73 4.93
C HIS A 46 3.25 -6.22 4.91
N ILE A 47 2.01 -5.84 5.18
CA ILE A 47 1.57 -4.45 5.28
C ILE A 47 0.71 -4.30 6.53
N GLU A 48 0.96 -3.26 7.33
CA GLU A 48 0.07 -2.84 8.41
C GLU A 48 -0.38 -1.40 8.18
N VAL A 49 -1.65 -1.11 8.49
CA VAL A 49 -2.21 0.24 8.44
C VAL A 49 -2.95 0.56 9.74
N LYS A 50 -2.82 1.83 10.15
CA LYS A 50 -3.62 2.43 11.22
C LYS A 50 -4.39 3.60 10.63
N PHE A 51 -5.63 3.76 11.08
CA PHE A 51 -6.51 4.85 10.68
C PHE A 51 -6.59 5.91 11.77
N ILE A 52 -6.82 7.15 11.37
CA ILE A 52 -7.11 8.26 12.28
C ILE A 52 -8.29 7.88 13.20
N ASN A 53 -8.17 8.20 14.48
CA ASN A 53 -9.18 7.92 15.50
C ASN A 53 -9.60 6.44 15.63
N ASN A 54 -8.77 5.51 15.14
CA ASN A 54 -9.01 4.09 15.29
C ASN A 54 -7.79 3.39 15.90
N ALA A 55 -7.98 2.74 17.05
CA ALA A 55 -6.91 2.03 17.74
C ALA A 55 -6.53 0.70 17.09
N ASN A 56 -7.35 0.18 16.16
CA ASN A 56 -7.10 -1.09 15.51
C ASN A 56 -5.96 -1.00 14.48
N ILE A 57 -5.17 -2.07 14.44
CA ILE A 57 -4.17 -2.30 13.40
C ILE A 57 -4.78 -3.28 12.39
N TYR A 58 -4.78 -2.91 11.12
CA TYR A 58 -5.19 -3.78 10.03
C TYR A 58 -3.95 -4.28 9.32
N ALA A 59 -3.81 -5.60 9.19
CA ALA A 59 -2.59 -6.22 8.70
C ALA A 59 -2.89 -7.34 7.70
N THR A 60 -2.02 -7.52 6.72
CA THR A 60 -2.11 -8.60 5.73
C THR A 60 -0.73 -9.04 5.26
N GLY A 61 -0.62 -10.30 4.86
CA GLY A 61 0.66 -10.94 4.58
C GLY A 61 1.28 -11.60 5.83
N ASP A 62 2.57 -11.92 5.73
CA ASP A 62 3.34 -12.57 6.80
C ASP A 62 4.56 -11.70 7.15
N PRO A 63 4.75 -11.25 8.41
CA PRO A 63 5.87 -10.38 8.81
C PRO A 63 7.23 -11.11 8.88
N LYS A 64 7.50 -12.04 7.95
CA LYS A 64 8.73 -12.84 7.86
C LYS A 64 9.90 -12.12 7.17
N GLY A 65 9.69 -10.90 6.65
CA GLY A 65 10.74 -10.12 6.02
C GLY A 65 11.77 -9.61 7.03
N ASN A 66 13.02 -9.46 6.60
CA ASN A 66 14.13 -8.99 7.43
C ASN A 66 14.29 -7.46 7.43
N HIS A 67 13.45 -6.75 6.68
CA HIS A 67 13.43 -5.28 6.62
C HIS A 67 12.05 -4.74 6.89
N GLU A 68 11.98 -3.57 7.52
CA GLU A 68 10.75 -2.83 7.70
C GLU A 68 10.94 -1.33 7.58
N VAL A 69 9.87 -0.64 7.16
CA VAL A 69 9.79 0.82 7.17
C VAL A 69 8.38 1.23 7.53
N ILE A 70 8.26 2.32 8.29
CA ILE A 70 6.99 2.92 8.69
C ILE A 70 6.95 4.34 8.15
N LEU A 71 5.84 4.69 7.49
CA LEU A 71 5.51 6.07 7.17
C LEU A 71 4.38 6.53 8.10
N GLU A 72 4.71 7.48 8.97
CA GLU A 72 3.73 8.25 9.74
C GLU A 72 3.28 9.47 8.92
N ILE A 73 1.97 9.62 8.75
CA ILE A 73 1.29 10.64 7.93
C ILE A 73 0.48 11.53 8.87
N ASP A 74 0.80 12.82 8.88
CA ASP A 74 0.10 13.79 9.72
C ASP A 74 -1.33 14.05 9.17
N ASP A 75 -2.25 14.54 10.01
CA ASP A 75 -3.65 14.75 9.62
C ASP A 75 -3.84 15.71 8.43
N ASP A 76 -2.94 16.69 8.26
CA ASP A 76 -2.91 17.67 7.17
C ASP A 76 -1.97 17.26 6.01
N GLU A 77 -1.38 16.06 6.08
CA GLU A 77 -0.43 15.56 5.09
C GLU A 77 -1.12 14.70 4.01
N THR A 78 -0.64 14.84 2.77
CA THR A 78 -1.16 14.09 1.61
C THR A 78 -0.06 13.31 0.92
N ILE A 79 -0.41 12.23 0.24
CA ILE A 79 0.50 11.57 -0.70
C ILE A 79 0.53 12.39 -1.99
N ILE A 80 1.72 12.78 -2.43
CA ILE A 80 1.96 13.53 -3.67
C ILE A 80 2.68 12.69 -4.74
N GLY A 81 3.22 11.54 -4.36
CA GLY A 81 3.85 10.61 -5.28
C GLY A 81 3.76 9.18 -4.74
N SER A 82 3.41 8.25 -5.61
CA SER A 82 3.45 6.83 -5.28
C SER A 82 3.88 5.97 -6.46
N VAL A 83 4.73 4.99 -6.15
CA VAL A 83 5.25 4.00 -7.10
C VAL A 83 5.05 2.64 -6.48
N ILE A 84 4.45 1.71 -7.20
CA ILE A 84 4.29 0.31 -6.77
C ILE A 84 5.15 -0.56 -7.68
N GLY A 85 6.11 -1.26 -7.09
CA GLY A 85 6.96 -2.23 -7.76
C GLY A 85 6.27 -3.58 -7.86
N TYR A 86 6.38 -4.24 -9.00
CA TYR A 86 5.80 -5.57 -9.19
C TYR A 86 6.63 -6.43 -10.16
N LYS A 87 6.36 -7.73 -10.15
CA LYS A 87 6.90 -8.71 -11.09
C LYS A 87 5.78 -9.25 -11.98
N LYS A 88 5.96 -9.28 -13.31
CA LYS A 88 5.03 -9.95 -14.24
C LYS A 88 5.31 -11.46 -14.33
N GLY A 89 4.29 -12.22 -14.71
CA GLY A 89 4.38 -13.66 -15.03
C GLY A 89 3.56 -14.56 -14.11
N ASN A 90 3.77 -15.87 -14.23
CA ASN A 90 2.97 -16.92 -13.56
C ASN A 90 3.03 -16.88 -12.02
N ASP A 91 3.98 -16.15 -11.45
CA ASP A 91 4.12 -15.96 -10.01
C ASP A 91 4.29 -14.46 -9.69
N GLY A 92 3.44 -13.64 -10.32
CA GLY A 92 3.48 -12.19 -10.12
C GLY A 92 3.28 -11.81 -8.65
N ARG A 93 4.04 -10.83 -8.18
CA ARG A 93 4.01 -10.35 -6.79
C ARG A 93 4.20 -8.85 -6.74
N CYS A 94 3.73 -8.23 -5.67
CA CYS A 94 4.13 -6.90 -5.28
C CYS A 94 5.55 -6.99 -4.70
N THR A 95 6.49 -6.27 -5.31
CA THR A 95 7.91 -6.34 -4.94
C THR A 95 8.34 -5.14 -4.13
N GLY A 96 7.63 -4.01 -4.23
CA GLY A 96 7.99 -2.81 -3.49
C GLY A 96 6.97 -1.69 -3.57
N VAL A 97 7.17 -0.67 -2.75
CA VAL A 97 6.35 0.54 -2.74
C VAL A 97 7.19 1.75 -2.32
N LYS A 98 7.02 2.86 -3.03
CA LYS A 98 7.60 4.15 -2.69
C LYS A 98 6.45 5.13 -2.51
N LEU A 99 6.43 5.81 -1.37
CA LEU A 99 5.47 6.87 -1.07
C LEU A 99 6.22 8.15 -0.78
N THR A 100 5.71 9.26 -1.29
CA THR A 100 6.22 10.62 -1.03
C THR A 100 5.07 11.52 -0.63
N THR A 101 5.26 12.29 0.44
CA THR A 101 4.23 13.12 1.05
C THR A 101 4.41 14.61 0.75
N SER A 102 3.35 15.40 0.97
CA SER A 102 3.37 16.86 0.81
C SER A 102 4.27 17.59 1.80
N LYS A 103 4.70 16.94 2.89
CA LYS A 103 5.67 17.51 3.85
C LYS A 103 7.10 17.01 3.61
N GLY A 104 7.35 16.34 2.49
CA GLY A 104 8.69 15.90 2.10
C GLY A 104 9.15 14.59 2.74
N LYS A 105 8.29 13.88 3.49
CA LYS A 105 8.60 12.51 3.93
C LYS A 105 8.59 11.59 2.70
N SER A 106 9.56 10.69 2.62
CA SER A 106 9.58 9.66 1.58
C SER A 106 10.06 8.35 2.16
N ILE A 107 9.34 7.28 1.88
CA ILE A 107 9.76 5.91 2.19
C ILE A 107 9.90 5.11 0.90
N MET A 108 10.77 4.11 0.96
CA MET A 108 10.93 3.09 -0.08
C MET A 108 11.05 1.74 0.62
N ALA A 109 10.17 0.81 0.26
CA ALA A 109 10.20 -0.57 0.70
C ALA A 109 10.34 -1.48 -0.52
N GLY A 110 11.19 -2.50 -0.42
CA GLY A 110 11.32 -3.53 -1.45
C GLY A 110 12.01 -3.08 -2.75
N TYR A 111 11.64 -3.74 -3.84
CA TYR A 111 12.36 -3.75 -5.12
C TYR A 111 11.46 -3.31 -6.29
N PHE A 112 12.04 -2.71 -7.33
CA PHE A 112 11.31 -2.08 -8.45
C PHE A 112 11.87 -2.52 -9.81
N GLU A 113 11.78 -3.81 -10.12
CA GLU A 113 12.15 -4.31 -11.46
C GLU A 113 11.17 -3.78 -12.51
N GLU A 114 9.87 -3.95 -12.28
CA GLU A 114 8.82 -3.21 -12.97
C GLU A 114 8.10 -2.30 -11.98
N SER A 115 7.51 -1.22 -12.48
CA SER A 115 6.80 -0.28 -11.62
C SER A 115 5.60 0.36 -12.30
N LEU A 116 4.57 0.64 -11.50
CA LEU A 116 3.49 1.53 -11.84
C LEU A 116 3.64 2.80 -11.02
N ILE A 117 3.75 3.93 -11.73
CA ILE A 117 3.67 5.25 -11.13
C ILE A 117 2.21 5.68 -11.22
N THR A 118 1.59 5.97 -10.08
CA THR A 118 0.25 6.56 -10.04
C THR A 118 0.37 8.08 -9.99
N THR A 119 -0.46 8.76 -10.77
CA THR A 119 -0.58 10.22 -10.78
C THR A 119 -1.59 10.74 -9.77
N TYR A 120 -2.25 9.85 -9.03
CA TYR A 120 -3.21 10.23 -8.00
C TYR A 120 -2.49 10.78 -6.76
N THR A 121 -3.05 11.87 -6.23
CA THR A 121 -2.55 12.56 -5.03
C THR A 121 -3.72 12.86 -4.10
N GLY A 122 -3.49 12.86 -2.80
CA GLY A 122 -4.52 13.18 -1.81
C GLY A 122 -4.26 12.51 -0.48
N LYS A 123 -5.23 12.61 0.44
CA LYS A 123 -5.17 11.85 1.69
C LYS A 123 -5.29 10.37 1.38
N LEU A 124 -4.40 9.56 1.95
CA LEU A 124 -4.42 8.11 1.79
C LEU A 124 -5.59 7.57 2.62
N ALA A 125 -6.64 7.10 1.95
CA ALA A 125 -7.88 6.63 2.56
C ALA A 125 -7.87 5.13 2.85
N GLY A 126 -6.95 4.40 2.23
CA GLY A 126 -6.92 2.96 2.32
C GLY A 126 -5.96 2.31 1.34
N ILE A 127 -5.92 0.99 1.43
CA ILE A 127 -5.21 0.10 0.51
C ILE A 127 -6.11 -1.08 0.15
N LYS A 128 -5.85 -1.68 -1.01
CA LYS A 128 -6.57 -2.84 -1.54
C LYS A 128 -5.62 -3.74 -2.31
N GLY A 129 -5.96 -5.01 -2.41
CA GLY A 129 -5.10 -5.94 -3.13
C GLY A 129 -5.46 -7.40 -2.91
N GLY A 130 -4.44 -8.25 -3.02
CA GLY A 130 -4.49 -9.67 -2.70
C GLY A 130 -3.25 -10.07 -1.94
N ALA A 131 -3.41 -10.92 -0.93
CA ALA A 131 -2.31 -11.41 -0.12
C ALA A 131 -2.53 -12.85 0.35
N GLY A 132 -1.43 -13.59 0.45
CA GLY A 132 -1.33 -14.88 1.13
C GLY A 132 -0.21 -14.81 2.16
N SER A 133 0.84 -15.59 1.96
CA SER A 133 2.11 -15.47 2.70
C SER A 133 2.91 -14.22 2.34
N ASP A 134 2.59 -13.60 1.20
CA ASP A 134 3.27 -12.44 0.63
C ASP A 134 2.20 -11.53 0.01
N ILE A 135 2.57 -10.32 -0.38
CA ILE A 135 1.66 -9.41 -1.07
C ILE A 135 1.66 -9.73 -2.57
N ASP A 136 0.56 -10.31 -3.05
CA ASP A 136 0.41 -10.66 -4.46
C ASP A 136 0.22 -9.42 -5.32
N ARG A 137 -0.67 -8.51 -4.91
CA ARG A 137 -0.95 -7.26 -5.61
C ARG A 137 -1.37 -6.17 -4.64
N LEU A 138 -1.10 -4.92 -5.02
CA LEU A 138 -1.39 -3.74 -4.20
C LEU A 138 -1.93 -2.60 -5.07
N GLY A 139 -2.93 -1.91 -4.53
CA GLY A 139 -3.42 -0.62 -4.97
C GLY A 139 -3.70 0.29 -3.78
N LEU A 140 -3.54 1.58 -3.99
CA LEU A 140 -3.83 2.66 -3.04
C LEU A 140 -5.21 3.25 -3.29
N ILE A 141 -5.85 3.72 -2.22
CA ILE A 141 -7.14 4.40 -2.24
C ILE A 141 -6.95 5.81 -1.67
N PHE A 142 -7.42 6.82 -2.40
CA PHE A 142 -7.32 8.22 -2.01
C PHE A 142 -8.71 8.83 -1.80
N LEU A 143 -8.84 9.75 -0.86
CA LEU A 143 -10.02 10.63 -0.79
C LEU A 143 -9.97 11.60 -1.98
N LYS A 144 -11.10 11.76 -2.68
CA LYS A 144 -11.27 12.85 -3.65
C LYS A 144 -11.18 14.19 -2.91
N LYS A 145 -10.60 15.18 -3.60
CA LYS A 145 -10.60 16.57 -3.14
C LYS A 145 -12.00 17.16 -3.26
#